data_AF-A0A966SZE6-F1
#
_entry.id   AF-A0A966SZE6-F1
#
_cell.length_a   1.000
_cell.length_b   1.000
_cell.length_c   1.000
_cell.angle_alpha   90.00
_cell.angle_beta   90.00
_cell.angle_gamma   90.00
#
_symmetry.space_group_name_H-M   'P 1'
#
loop_
_entity.id
_entity.type
_entity.pdbx_description
1 polymer ?
#
loop_
_entity_poly.entity_id
_entity_poly.type
_entity_poly.pdbx_seq_one_letter_code
_entity_poly.pdbx_strand_id
1 'polypeptide(L)'
;MAISNSSDPSLTMSRSEWLSTLPLWRRCLAMLNWRPVYDIEQRTKLLEIENKRLAEIESRLDALLRSPDSCLPIPPEIDSDSSGQSQR
;
A
#
# COMPACT_ATOMS: atom_id res chain seq x y z
N MET A 1 -19.52 32.87 47.53
CA MET A 1 -19.60 32.04 46.31
C MET A 1 -18.19 31.54 46.02
N ALA A 2 -17.90 30.28 46.28
CA ALA A 2 -16.60 29.68 45.97
C ALA A 2 -16.74 28.94 44.64
N ILE A 3 -16.02 29.39 43.62
CA ILE A 3 -15.87 28.68 42.35
C ILE A 3 -14.67 27.75 42.56
N SER A 4 -14.93 26.48 42.82
CA SER A 4 -13.88 25.48 42.96
C SER A 4 -13.26 25.22 41.58
N ASN A 5 -12.00 25.59 41.42
CA ASN A 5 -11.12 25.03 40.41
C ASN A 5 -11.11 23.50 40.58
N SER A 6 -11.56 22.74 39.59
CA SER A 6 -11.30 21.30 39.50
C SER A 6 -10.54 20.99 38.22
N SER A 7 -9.22 21.02 38.38
CA SER A 7 -8.21 20.15 37.81
C SER A 7 -8.56 19.34 36.55
N ASP A 8 -7.74 19.57 35.52
CA ASP A 8 -7.45 18.62 34.45
C ASP A 8 -7.37 17.17 35.00
N PRO A 9 -8.22 16.25 34.53
CA PRO A 9 -8.00 14.85 34.79
C PRO A 9 -6.96 14.34 33.79
N SER A 10 -5.70 14.44 34.16
CA SER A 10 -4.67 13.47 33.75
C SER A 10 -4.95 12.09 34.39
N LEU A 11 -6.20 11.66 34.40
CA LEU A 11 -6.60 10.30 34.75
C LEU A 11 -6.33 9.49 33.50
N THR A 12 -5.36 8.58 33.55
CA THR A 12 -5.23 7.48 32.59
C THR A 12 -6.43 6.55 32.78
N MET A 13 -7.63 7.05 32.49
CA MET A 13 -8.89 6.34 32.63
C MET A 13 -8.91 5.29 31.54
N SER A 14 -9.05 4.02 31.94
CA SER A 14 -9.08 2.93 30.98
C SER A 14 -10.27 3.12 30.03
N ARG A 15 -10.10 2.76 28.77
CA ARG A 15 -11.15 2.93 27.76
C ARG A 15 -12.48 2.26 28.16
N SER A 16 -12.40 1.13 28.85
CA SER A 16 -13.58 0.43 29.39
C SER A 16 -14.29 1.22 30.48
N GLU A 17 -13.54 1.97 31.28
CA GLU A 17 -14.02 2.80 32.38
C GLU A 17 -14.72 4.05 31.84
N TRP A 18 -14.15 4.69 30.80
CA TRP A 18 -14.81 5.77 30.06
C TRP A 18 -16.05 5.32 29.28
N LEU A 19 -16.02 4.13 28.66
CA LEU A 19 -17.21 3.60 28.02
C LEU A 19 -18.31 3.33 29.06
N SER A 20 -17.95 2.88 30.26
CA SER A 20 -18.90 2.58 31.33
C SER A 20 -19.61 3.81 31.90
N THR A 21 -19.02 5.00 31.82
CA THR A 21 -19.69 6.25 32.23
C THR A 21 -20.68 6.78 31.19
N LEU A 22 -20.67 6.24 29.96
CA LEU A 22 -21.54 6.70 28.89
C LEU A 22 -22.91 5.99 28.87
N PRO A 23 -23.97 6.69 28.43
CA PRO A 23 -25.24 6.07 28.08
C PRO A 23 -25.07 4.94 27.05
N LEU A 24 -25.90 3.90 27.13
CA LEU A 24 -25.85 2.73 26.26
C LEU A 24 -25.76 3.07 24.76
N TRP A 25 -26.53 4.06 24.29
CA TRP A 25 -26.49 4.50 22.89
C TRP A 25 -25.12 5.06 22.48
N ARG A 26 -24.43 5.79 23.36
CA ARG A 26 -23.07 6.28 23.10
C ARG A 26 -22.03 5.17 23.13
N ARG A 27 -22.20 4.14 23.97
CA ARG A 27 -21.35 2.93 23.90
C ARG A 27 -21.51 2.20 22.58
N CYS A 28 -22.76 2.03 22.13
CA CYS A 28 -23.07 1.44 20.83
C CYS A 28 -22.44 2.26 19.70
N LEU A 29 -22.58 3.58 19.71
CA LEU A 29 -21.94 4.45 18.71
C LEU A 29 -20.41 4.38 18.77
N ALA A 30 -19.79 4.33 19.94
CA ALA A 30 -18.34 4.22 20.06
C ALA A 30 -17.83 2.86 19.52
N MET A 31 -18.56 1.77 19.77
CA MET A 31 -18.28 0.45 19.18
C MET A 31 -18.49 0.44 17.67
N LEU A 32 -19.56 1.08 17.18
CA LEU A 32 -19.88 1.17 15.77
C LEU A 32 -18.96 2.11 15.00
N ASN A 33 -18.43 3.17 15.61
CA ASN A 33 -17.40 4.01 14.99
C ASN A 33 -16.04 3.33 14.99
N TRP A 34 -15.78 2.40 15.91
CA TRP A 34 -14.49 1.71 15.99
C TRP A 34 -14.25 0.73 14.84
N ARG A 35 -15.29 0.03 14.37
CA ARG A 35 -15.15 -0.95 13.28
C ARG A 35 -14.84 -0.32 11.91
N PRO A 36 -15.56 0.71 11.45
CA PRO A 36 -15.27 1.39 10.19
C PRO A 36 -13.88 2.02 10.17
N VAL A 37 -13.45 2.65 11.28
CA VAL A 37 -12.14 3.31 11.34
C VAL A 37 -11.00 2.29 11.24
N TYR A 38 -11.11 1.17 11.96
CA TYR A 38 -10.11 0.10 11.88
C TYR A 38 -10.04 -0.52 10.49
N ASP A 39 -11.17 -0.82 9.86
CA ASP A 39 -11.20 -1.40 8.51
C ASP A 39 -10.64 -0.44 7.46
N ILE A 40 -10.90 0.87 7.59
CA ILE A 40 -10.34 1.90 6.70
C ILE A 40 -8.82 1.96 6.86
N GLU A 41 -8.30 1.99 8.08
CA GLU A 41 -6.85 2.03 8.32
C GLU A 41 -6.11 0.80 7.77
N GLN A 42 -6.72 -0.39 7.84
CA GLN A 42 -6.13 -1.59 7.25
C GLN A 42 -6.12 -1.50 5.72
N ARG A 43 -7.22 -1.03 5.12
CA ARG A 43 -7.32 -0.84 3.67
C ARG A 43 -6.34 0.22 3.16
N THR A 44 -6.16 1.33 3.88
CA THR A 44 -5.19 2.36 3.47
C THR A 44 -3.76 1.87 3.53
N LYS A 45 -3.38 1.07 4.54
CA LYS A 45 -2.04 0.46 4.61
C LYS A 45 -1.78 -0.51 3.46
N LEU A 46 -2.77 -1.33 3.11
CA LEU A 46 -2.66 -2.22 1.95
C LEU A 46 -2.50 -1.44 0.65
N LEU A 47 -3.29 -0.39 0.46
CA LEU A 47 -3.20 0.50 -0.70
C LEU A 47 -1.85 1.23 -0.78
N GLU A 48 -1.25 1.59 0.36
CA GLU A 48 0.07 2.22 0.39
C GLU A 48 1.18 1.24 -0.05
N ILE A 49 1.09 -0.02 0.38
CA ILE A 49 2.01 -1.08 -0.05
C ILE A 49 1.87 -1.33 -1.55
N GLU A 50 0.64 -1.45 -2.05
CA GLU A 50 0.39 -1.66 -3.48
C GLU A 50 0.87 -0.48 -4.33
N ASN A 51 0.61 0.76 -3.92
CA ASN A 51 1.10 1.94 -4.62
C ASN A 51 2.64 1.98 -4.68
N LYS A 52 3.33 1.62 -3.60
CA LYS A 52 4.81 1.54 -3.62
C LYS A 52 5.31 0.51 -4.63
N ARG A 53 4.64 -0.65 -4.71
CA ARG A 53 5.00 -1.69 -5.69
C ARG A 53 4.74 -1.23 -7.12
N LEU A 54 3.62 -0.52 -7.37
CA LEU A 54 3.32 0.04 -8.68
C LEU A 54 4.34 1.11 -9.08
N ALA A 55 4.69 2.02 -8.17
CA ALA A 55 5.69 3.06 -8.42
C ALA A 55 7.08 2.47 -8.76
N GLU A 56 7.46 1.37 -8.12
CA GLU A 56 8.71 0.67 -8.45
C GLU A 56 8.67 0.06 -9.86
N ILE A 57 7.55 -0.56 -10.23
CA ILE A 57 7.36 -1.14 -11.57
C ILE A 57 7.37 -0.05 -12.63
N GLU A 58 6.64 1.05 -12.41
CA GLU A 58 6.62 2.22 -13.29
C GLU A 58 8.02 2.80 -13.47
N SER A 59 8.77 2.97 -12.37
CA SER A 59 10.14 3.45 -12.43
C SER A 59 11.07 2.53 -13.24
N ARG A 60 10.91 1.22 -13.12
CA ARG A 60 11.69 0.25 -13.92
C ARG A 60 11.30 0.30 -15.40
N LEU A 61 10.01 0.46 -15.71
CA LEU A 61 9.53 0.55 -17.08
C LEU A 61 10.01 1.86 -17.73
N ASP A 62 9.96 2.97 -17.02
CA ASP A 62 10.50 4.26 -17.46
C ASP A 62 12.00 4.18 -17.72
N ALA A 63 12.75 3.51 -16.84
CA ALA A 63 14.18 3.29 -17.04
C ALA A 63 14.47 2.45 -18.29
N LEU A 64 13.66 1.43 -18.57
CA LEU A 64 13.78 0.62 -19.78
C LEU A 64 13.43 1.41 -21.05
N LEU A 65 12.36 2.21 -21.02
CA LEU A 65 11.97 3.07 -22.15
C LEU A 65 12.99 4.17 -22.43
N ARG A 66 13.65 4.68 -21.38
CA ARG A 66 14.68 5.72 -21.50
C ARG A 66 16.04 5.16 -21.90
N SER A 67 16.24 3.85 -21.78
CA SER A 67 17.48 3.20 -22.22
C SER A 67 17.43 2.94 -23.73
N PRO A 68 18.33 3.54 -24.53
CA PRO A 68 18.34 3.39 -25.99
C PRO A 68 18.79 1.99 -26.47
N ASP A 69 19.20 1.10 -25.55
CA ASP A 69 19.89 -0.14 -25.89
C ASP A 69 18.99 -1.40 -25.94
N SER A 70 17.66 -1.28 -26.05
CA SER A 70 16.81 -2.41 -26.48
C SER A 70 16.92 -2.65 -27.99
N CYS A 71 18.15 -2.71 -28.49
CA CYS A 71 18.44 -3.37 -29.76
C CYS A 71 18.38 -4.87 -29.45
N LEU A 72 17.22 -5.48 -29.67
CA LEU A 72 17.11 -6.94 -29.73
C LEU A 72 18.28 -7.45 -30.59
N PRO A 73 19.07 -8.43 -30.13
CA PRO A 73 20.01 -9.08 -31.02
C PRO A 73 19.15 -9.74 -32.12
N ILE A 74 19.18 -9.17 -33.32
CA ILE A 74 18.70 -9.84 -34.51
C ILE A 74 19.46 -11.18 -34.51
N PRO A 75 18.76 -12.32 -34.48
CA PRO A 75 19.43 -13.61 -34.52
C PRO A 75 20.34 -13.60 -35.76
N PRO A 76 21.62 -13.99 -35.64
CA PRO A 76 22.53 -13.99 -36.77
C PRO A 76 21.85 -14.78 -37.89
N GLU A 77 21.69 -14.14 -39.04
CA GLU A 77 21.21 -14.78 -40.26
C GLU A 77 22.09 -16.02 -40.44
N ILE A 78 21.50 -17.20 -40.29
CA ILE A 78 22.20 -18.46 -40.47
C ILE A 78 22.41 -18.56 -41.97
N ASP A 79 23.55 -18.05 -42.42
CA ASP A 79 24.10 -18.25 -43.75
C ASP A 79 24.19 -19.77 -43.95
N SER A 80 23.14 -20.32 -44.55
CA SER A 80 23.07 -21.73 -44.88
C SER A 80 23.89 -21.96 -46.15
N ASP A 81 25.22 -21.85 -46.02
CA ASP A 81 26.17 -22.37 -46.99
C ASP A 81 26.18 -23.90 -46.89
N SER A 82 25.11 -24.52 -47.38
CA SER A 82 25.09 -25.96 -47.65
C SER A 82 25.48 -26.21 -49.10
N SER A 83 26.79 -26.28 -49.28
CA SER A 83 27.51 -27.17 -50.20
C SER A 83 26.62 -28.08 -51.07
N GLY A 84 26.41 -27.66 -52.31
CA GLY A 84 25.95 -28.51 -53.40
C GLY A 84 27.10 -28.80 -54.36
N GLN A 85 28.06 -29.64 -53.95
CA GLN A 85 29.00 -30.28 -54.87
C GLN A 85 28.21 -31.15 -55.85
N SER A 86 27.83 -30.57 -57.00
CA SER A 86 27.24 -31.29 -58.12
C SER A 86 28.37 -31.91 -58.96
N GLN A 87 28.58 -33.21 -58.78
CA GLN A 87 29.37 -34.01 -59.71
C GLN A 87 28.66 -34.08 -61.07
N ARG A 88 29.35 -33.62 -62.12
CA ARG A 88 29.22 -34.13 -63.49
C ARG A 88 30.58 -34.12 -64.17
#